data_AF-A0A3N5RZ07-F1
#
_entry.id   AF-A0A3N5RZ07-F1
#
_cell.length_a   1.000
_cell.length_b   1.000
_cell.length_c   1.000
_cell.angle_alpha   90.00
_cell.angle_beta   90.00
_cell.angle_gamma   90.00
#
_symmetry.space_group_name_H-M   'P 1'
#
loop_
_entity.id
_entity.type
_entity.pdbx_description
1 polymer ?
#
loop_
_entity_poly.entity_id
_entity_poly.type
_entity_poly.pdbx_seq_one_letter_code
_entity_poly.pdbx_strand_id
1 'polypeptide(L)' 'MADPIQWEYRSTMLGTSWSPLKDEEMEDILNEWGEDGWEVLAVVPVPNGMKVRIIAKRQLGLRARRRRSMPSIEG' A
#
# COMPACT_ATOMS: atom_id res chain seq x y z
N MET A 1 7.14 -6.11 -27.19
CA MET A 1 7.96 -6.20 -25.96
C MET A 1 6.99 -6.22 -24.80
N ALA A 2 6.92 -7.33 -24.04
CA ALA A 2 6.12 -7.37 -22.83
C ALA A 2 6.86 -6.51 -21.80
N ASP A 3 6.21 -5.47 -21.34
CA ASP A 3 6.74 -4.62 -20.32
C ASP A 3 7.02 -5.40 -19.02
N PRO A 4 8.12 -5.13 -18.30
CA PRO A 4 8.37 -5.79 -17.03
C PRO A 4 7.24 -5.45 -16.06
N ILE A 5 6.76 -6.46 -15.35
CA ILE A 5 5.79 -6.28 -14.27
C ILE A 5 6.47 -5.45 -13.18
N GLN A 6 6.04 -4.19 -13.03
CA GLN A 6 6.55 -3.31 -11.98
C GLN A 6 5.60 -3.35 -10.77
N TRP A 7 6.19 -3.34 -9.58
CA TRP A 7 5.47 -3.38 -8.31
C TRP A 7 5.73 -2.10 -7.52
N GLU A 8 4.66 -1.52 -6.98
CA GLU A 8 4.74 -0.45 -6.01
C GLU A 8 4.63 -1.06 -4.61
N TYR A 9 5.47 -0.63 -3.68
CA TYR A 9 5.47 -1.12 -2.31
C TYR A 9 5.11 0.01 -1.35
N ARG A 10 4.27 -0.30 -0.36
CA ARG A 10 3.87 0.62 0.72
C ARG A 10 4.10 -0.05 2.06
N SER A 11 4.60 0.73 3.01
CA SER A 11 4.70 0.31 4.41
C SER A 11 4.06 1.36 5.31
N THR A 12 3.08 0.95 6.12
CA THR A 12 2.37 1.83 7.05
C THR A 12 2.43 1.23 8.45
N MET A 13 2.63 2.10 9.45
CA MET A 13 2.54 1.70 10.86
C MET A 13 1.14 2.04 11.36
N LEU A 14 0.43 1.03 11.85
CA LEU A 14 -0.92 1.15 12.40
C LEU A 14 -0.91 0.91 13.91
N GLY A 15 -1.85 1.56 14.59
CA GLY A 15 -1.96 1.58 16.05
C GLY A 15 -1.36 2.84 16.66
N THR A 16 -1.75 3.10 17.92
CA THR A 16 -1.26 4.26 18.67
C THR A 16 -0.29 3.81 19.76
N SER A 17 0.44 4.75 20.36
CA SER A 17 1.32 4.43 21.49
C SER A 17 0.55 4.13 22.78
N TRP A 18 -0.76 4.39 22.82
CA TRP A 18 -1.60 4.32 24.03
C TRP A 18 -2.74 3.29 23.94
N SER A 19 -3.14 2.90 22.73
CA SER A 19 -4.17 1.89 22.51
C SER A 19 -3.75 0.90 21.42
N PRO A 20 -3.97 -0.41 21.64
CA PRO A 20 -3.77 -1.42 20.62
C PRO A 20 -4.69 -1.15 19.43
N LEU A 21 -4.22 -1.51 18.23
CA LEU A 21 -5.06 -1.51 17.04
C LEU A 21 -6.19 -2.51 17.24
N LYS A 22 -7.44 -2.06 17.09
CA LYS A 22 -8.61 -2.93 17.10
C LYS A 22 -8.70 -3.71 15.79
N ASP A 23 -9.31 -4.88 15.85
CA ASP A 23 -9.59 -5.70 14.66
C ASP A 23 -10.48 -4.96 13.64
N GLU A 24 -11.51 -4.26 14.09
CA GLU A 24 -12.41 -3.45 13.24
C GLU A 24 -11.65 -2.40 12.41
N GLU A 25 -10.74 -1.65 13.05
CA GLU A 25 -9.93 -0.62 12.39
C GLU A 25 -8.92 -1.25 11.41
N MET A 26 -8.39 -2.43 11.74
CA MET A 26 -7.52 -3.16 10.83
C MET A 26 -8.31 -3.62 9.59
N GLU A 27 -9.51 -4.15 9.77
CA GLU A 27 -10.37 -4.61 8.67
C GLU A 27 -10.75 -3.47 7.72
N ASP A 28 -11.15 -2.31 8.26
CA ASP A 28 -11.48 -1.12 7.46
C ASP A 28 -10.31 -0.68 6.57
N ILE A 29 -9.10 -0.60 7.13
CA ILE A 29 -7.89 -0.23 6.40
C ILE A 29 -7.55 -1.27 5.33
N LEU A 30 -7.69 -2.56 5.64
CA LEU A 30 -7.44 -3.64 4.68
C LEU A 30 -8.44 -3.62 3.53
N ASN A 31 -9.71 -3.33 3.81
CA ASN A 31 -10.74 -3.18 2.79
C ASN A 31 -10.44 -1.99 1.87
N GLU A 32 -10.14 -0.81 2.43
CA GLU A 32 -9.76 0.38 1.65
C GLU A 32 -8.53 0.08 0.74
N TRP A 33 -7.54 -0.61 1.29
CA TRP A 33 -6.34 -1.00 0.56
C TRP A 33 -6.65 -2.00 -0.56
N GLY A 34 -7.52 -2.97 -0.30
CA GLY A 34 -8.01 -3.90 -1.30
C GLY A 34 -8.73 -3.19 -2.46
N GLU A 35 -9.55 -2.18 -2.17
CA GLU A 35 -10.23 -1.35 -3.17
C GLU A 35 -9.24 -0.53 -4.03
N ASP A 36 -8.16 0.00 -3.44
CA ASP A 36 -7.10 0.70 -4.18
C ASP A 36 -6.11 -0.26 -4.89
N GLY A 37 -6.34 -1.57 -4.77
CA GLY A 37 -5.59 -2.63 -5.43
C GLY A 37 -4.29 -3.03 -4.74
N TRP A 38 -4.15 -2.70 -3.46
CA TRP A 38 -3.03 -3.14 -2.63
C TRP A 38 -3.26 -4.56 -2.10
N GLU A 39 -2.22 -5.37 -2.18
CA GLU A 39 -2.14 -6.70 -1.64
C GLU A 39 -1.17 -6.71 -0.46
N VAL A 40 -1.67 -7.10 0.73
CA VAL A 40 -0.83 -7.19 1.93
C VAL A 40 0.12 -8.37 1.83
N LEU A 41 1.39 -8.10 2.09
CA LEU A 41 2.48 -9.08 2.06
C LEU A 41 2.87 -9.55 3.46
N ALA A 42 2.91 -8.62 4.41
CA ALA A 42 3.38 -8.93 5.75
C ALA A 42 2.77 -7.98 6.78
N VAL A 43 2.51 -8.51 7.97
CA VAL A 43 2.19 -7.76 9.18
C VAL A 43 3.28 -8.05 10.19
N VAL A 44 4.08 -7.03 10.53
CA VAL A 44 5.22 -7.14 11.43
C VAL A 44 4.88 -6.42 12.74
N PRO A 45 4.74 -7.13 13.87
CA PRO A 45 4.57 -6.47 15.15
C PRO A 45 5.82 -5.69 15.52
N VAL A 46 5.66 -4.47 16.03
CA VAL A 46 6.79 -3.68 16.50
C VAL A 46 7.15 -4.18 17.91
N PRO A 47 8.39 -4.65 18.14
CA PRO A 47 8.79 -5.14 19.45
C PRO A 47 8.64 -4.01 20.48
N ASN A 48 8.10 -4.36 21.66
CA ASN A 48 7.89 -3.45 22.78
C ASN A 48 6.84 -2.33 22.56
N GLY A 49 5.94 -2.48 21.57
CA GLY A 49 4.88 -1.50 21.29
C GLY A 49 3.52 -2.14 21.03
N MET A 50 2.48 -1.29 21.02
CA MET A 50 1.11 -1.65 20.64
C MET A 50 0.84 -1.44 19.13
N LYS A 51 1.91 -1.28 18.34
CA LYS A 51 1.85 -0.93 16.92
C LYS A 51 2.21 -2.13 16.05
N VAL A 52 1.59 -2.18 14.89
CA VAL A 52 1.90 -3.16 13.84
C VAL A 52 2.33 -2.42 12.58
N ARG A 53 3.30 -2.96 11.87
CA ARG A 53 3.69 -2.47 10.55
C ARG A 53 3.09 -3.38 9.50
N ILE A 54 2.27 -2.83 8.63
CA ILE A 54 1.75 -3.56 7.47
C ILE A 54 2.56 -3.18 6.24
N ILE A 55 2.98 -4.18 5.49
CA ILE A 55 3.68 -4.06 4.21
C ILE A 55 2.72 -4.58 3.14
N ALA A 56 2.48 -3.77 2.12
CA ALA A 56 1.65 -4.13 0.98
C ALA A 56 2.37 -3.83 -0.33
N LYS A 57 1.95 -4.50 -1.40
CA LYS A 57 2.37 -4.23 -2.77
C LYS A 57 1.16 -4.02 -3.67
N ARG A 58 1.34 -3.27 -4.75
CA ARG A 58 0.34 -3.14 -5.82
C ARG A 58 1.03 -3.28 -7.16
N GLN A 59 0.37 -3.93 -8.11
CA GLN A 59 0.88 -4.00 -9.47
C GLN A 59 0.73 -2.64 -10.15
N LEU A 60 1.82 -2.06 -10.66
CA LEU A 60 1.77 -0.87 -11.50
C LEU A 60 1.22 -1.28 -12.89
N GLY A 61 -0.10 -1.44 -12.96
CA GLY A 61 -0.81 -1.70 -14.21
C GLY A 61 -0.62 -0.55 -15.20
N LEU A 62 -0.76 -0.85 -16.50
CA LEU A 62 -0.58 0.03 -17.66
C LEU A 62 -1.22 1.44 -17.56
N ARG A 63 -2.20 1.65 -16.67
CA ARG A 63 -2.78 2.98 -16.38
C ARG A 63 -1.78 3.98 -15.81
N ALA A 64 -0.82 3.55 -14.98
CA ALA A 64 0.23 4.43 -14.46
C ALA A 64 1.21 4.88 -15.57
N ARG A 65 1.45 4.02 -16.56
CA ARG A 65 2.25 4.35 -17.74
C ARG A 65 1.62 5.43 -18.60
N ARG A 66 0.31 5.34 -18.87
CA ARG A 66 -0.38 6.31 -19.73
C ARG A 66 -0.30 7.74 -19.15
N ARG A 67 -0.18 7.88 -17.82
CA ARG A 67 0.00 9.17 -17.14
C ARG A 67 1.43 9.74 -17.23
N ARG A 68 2.46 8.90 -17.44
CA ARG A 68 3.86 9.34 -17.67
C ARG A 68 4.19 9.52 -19.15
N SER A 69 3.37 9.00 -20.06
CA SER A 69 3.55 9.13 -21.51
C SER A 69 2.76 10.30 -22.13
N MET A 70 2.28 11.25 -21.33
CA MET A 70 1.89 12.56 -21.87
C MET A 70 3.14 13.44 -21.91
N PRO A 71 3.72 13.70 -23.09
CA PRO A 71 4.69 14.79 -23.20
C PRO A 71 3.96 16.07 -22.79
N SER A 72 4.56 16.86 -21.90
CA SER A 72 4.23 18.28 -21.83
C SER A 72 4.43 18.83 -23.23
N ILE A 73 3.33 19.08 -23.94
CA ILE A 73 3.36 19.92 -25.13
C ILE A 73 3.49 21.33 -24.57
N GLU A 74 4.72 21.72 -24.24
CA GLU A 74 5.08 23.13 -24.06
C GLU A 74 5.08 23.74 -25.46
N GLY A 75 4.10 24.61 -25.69
CA GLY A 75 3.99 25.45 -26.88
C GLY A 75 4.54 26.86 -26.63
#